data_AF-A0A3B0YF01-F1
#
_entry.id   AF-A0A3B0YF01-F1
#
_cell.length_a   1.000
_cell.length_b   1.000
_cell.length_c   1.000
_cell.angle_alpha   90.00
_cell.angle_beta   90.00
_cell.angle_gamma   90.00
#
_symmetry.space_group_name_H-M   'P 1'
#
loop_
_entity.id
_entity.type
_entity.pdbx_description
1 polymer ?
#
loop_
_entity_poly.entity_id
_entity_poly.type
_entity_poly.pdbx_seq_one_letter_code
_entity_poly.pdbx_strand_id
1 'polypeptide(L)'
;MAELTFKEISYIRAALKYRLLGLEREIEADNEDKLEEPLSEDERVDIQEDIVVYDKLLYMFEKAEKQSQELKVVSNINLADRGEAPSK
;
A
#
# COMPACT_ATOMS: atom_id res chain seq x y z
N MET A 1 -2.25 -14.47 -16.54
CA MET A 1 -2.45 -13.43 -15.51
C MET A 1 -1.25 -12.50 -15.59
N ALA A 2 -1.45 -11.20 -15.69
CA ALA A 2 -0.33 -10.25 -15.70
C ALA A 2 0.19 -10.07 -14.27
N GLU A 3 1.50 -10.18 -14.07
CA GLU A 3 2.14 -9.91 -12.79
C GLU A 3 2.42 -8.41 -12.65
N LEU A 4 2.19 -7.86 -11.46
CA LEU A 4 2.50 -6.45 -11.17
C LEU A 4 3.99 -6.28 -10.93
N THR A 5 4.58 -5.24 -11.50
CA THR A 5 5.95 -4.83 -11.23
C THR A 5 6.08 -4.17 -9.86
N PHE A 6 7.29 -4.14 -9.29
CA PHE A 6 7.57 -3.41 -8.04
C PHE A 6 7.07 -1.96 -8.09
N LYS A 7 7.27 -1.24 -9.21
CA LYS A 7 6.86 0.16 -9.35
C LYS A 7 5.33 0.30 -9.27
N GLU A 8 4.60 -0.62 -9.90
CA GLU A 8 3.13 -0.64 -9.86
C GLU A 8 2.63 -0.98 -8.44
N ILE A 9 3.24 -1.96 -7.77
CA ILE A 9 2.92 -2.30 -6.37
C ILE A 9 3.14 -1.09 -5.46
N SER A 10 4.30 -0.43 -5.56
CA SER A 10 4.61 0.78 -4.78
C SER A 10 3.65 1.92 -5.04
N TYR A 11 3.26 2.12 -6.29
CA TYR A 11 2.30 3.16 -6.66
C TYR A 11 0.92 2.88 -6.06
N ILE A 12 0.43 1.65 -6.20
CA ILE A 12 -0.88 1.24 -5.65
C ILE A 12 -0.87 1.36 -4.12
N ARG A 13 0.19 0.89 -3.46
CA ARG A 13 0.35 1.06 -1.99
C ARG A 13 0.26 2.52 -1.57
N ALA A 14 0.95 3.42 -2.27
CA ALA A 14 0.93 4.84 -1.95
C ALA A 14 -0.48 5.46 -2.16
N ALA A 15 -1.17 5.07 -3.23
CA ALA A 15 -2.53 5.51 -3.51
C ALA A 15 -3.53 5.02 -2.44
N LEU A 16 -3.44 3.75 -2.04
CA LEU A 16 -4.25 3.16 -0.97
C LEU A 16 -4.06 3.92 0.35
N LYS A 17 -2.79 4.20 0.71
CA LYS A 17 -2.48 4.97 1.92
C LYS A 17 -3.06 6.38 1.89
N TYR A 18 -3.00 7.05 0.73
CA TYR A 18 -3.57 8.39 0.58
C TYR A 18 -5.10 8.37 0.70
N ARG A 19 -5.78 7.38 0.09
CA ARG A 19 -7.24 7.24 0.20
C ARG A 19 -7.67 6.95 1.64
N LEU A 20 -6.99 6.03 2.31
CA LEU A 20 -7.28 5.68 3.71
C LEU A 20 -7.18 6.91 4.61
N LEU A 21 -6.11 7.68 4.48
CA LEU A 21 -5.94 8.94 5.22
C LEU A 21 -7.04 9.97 4.93
N GLY A 22 -7.52 10.01 3.68
CA GLY A 22 -8.63 10.88 3.29
C GLY A 22 -9.93 10.51 4.01
N LEU A 23 -10.26 9.22 4.03
CA LEU A 23 -11.45 8.69 4.71
C LEU A 23 -11.40 8.89 6.23
N GLU A 24 -10.25 8.61 6.85
CA GLU A 24 -10.06 8.83 8.30
C GLU A 24 -10.28 10.30 8.69
N ARG A 25 -9.78 11.23 7.86
CA ARG A 25 -9.96 12.68 8.07
C ARG A 25 -11.40 13.12 7.86
N GLU A 26 -12.13 12.47 6.96
CA GLU A 26 -13.54 12.76 6.73
C GLU A 26 -14.37 12.43 7.97
N ILE A 27 -14.16 11.24 8.56
CA ILE A 27 -14.78 10.84 9.84
C ILE A 27 -14.32 11.73 10.99
N GLU A 28 -13.04 12.10 11.05
CA GLU A 28 -12.53 13.01 12.09
C GLU A 28 -13.20 14.38 12.00
N ALA A 29 -13.26 14.97 10.80
CA ALA A 29 -13.90 16.26 10.57
C ALA A 29 -15.39 16.24 10.91
N ASP A 30 -16.09 15.15 10.58
CA ASP A 30 -17.50 14.94 10.90
C ASP A 30 -17.75 14.74 12.41
N ASN A 31 -16.84 14.09 13.13
CA ASN A 31 -16.91 13.95 14.60
C ASN A 31 -16.57 15.23 15.35
N GLU A 32 -15.79 16.12 14.73
CA GLU A 32 -15.41 17.42 15.28
C GLU A 32 -16.36 18.56 14.85
N ASP A 33 -17.48 18.24 14.19
CA ASP A 33 -18.44 19.21 13.63
C ASP A 33 -17.78 20.25 12.68
N LYS A 34 -16.75 19.83 11.94
CA LYS A 34 -15.98 20.68 11.00
C LYS A 34 -16.43 20.59 9.55
N LEU A 35 -17.37 19.71 9.22
CA LEU A 35 -17.96 19.62 7.88
C LEU A 35 -19.02 20.70 7.67
N GLU A 36 -19.11 21.23 6.44
CA GLU A 36 -20.18 22.16 6.06
C GLU A 36 -21.56 21.47 6.11
N GLU A 37 -21.59 20.18 5.75
CA GLU A 37 -22.74 19.30 5.85
C GLU A 37 -22.34 18.03 6.61
N PRO A 38 -22.97 17.73 7.77
CA PRO A 38 -22.69 16.50 8.52
C PRO A 38 -23.05 15.25 7.72
N LEU A 39 -22.27 14.19 7.91
CA LEU A 39 -22.56 12.89 7.30
C LEU A 39 -23.81 12.27 7.93
N SER A 40 -24.65 11.69 7.08
CA SER A 40 -25.73 10.81 7.52
C SER A 40 -25.18 9.52 8.18
N GLU A 41 -26.02 8.82 8.93
CA GLU A 41 -25.61 7.55 9.56
C GLU A 41 -25.16 6.51 8.52
N ASP A 42 -25.86 6.42 7.39
CA ASP A 42 -25.53 5.49 6.30
C ASP A 42 -24.16 5.83 5.69
N GLU A 43 -23.87 7.12 5.42
CA GLU A 43 -22.58 7.55 4.89
C GLU A 43 -21.43 7.29 5.87
N ARG A 44 -21.65 7.51 7.17
CA ARG A 44 -20.65 7.19 8.20
C ARG A 44 -20.32 5.69 8.21
N VAL A 45 -21.34 4.84 8.10
CA VAL A 45 -21.16 3.39 8.04
C VAL A 45 -20.41 2.98 6.79
N ASP A 46 -20.81 3.47 5.63
CA ASP A 46 -20.16 3.17 4.34
C ASP A 46 -18.68 3.57 4.37
N ILE A 47 -18.34 4.75 4.90
CA ILE A 47 -16.96 5.20 5.04
C ILE A 47 -16.17 4.30 6.01
N GLN A 48 -16.76 3.90 7.13
CA GLN A 48 -16.12 2.99 8.08
C GLN A 48 -15.83 1.61 7.46
N GLU A 49 -16.76 1.08 6.66
CA GLU A 49 -16.54 -0.16 5.92
C GLU A 49 -15.42 0.00 4.89
N ASP A 50 -15.43 1.11 4.14
CA ASP A 50 -14.38 1.45 3.18
C ASP A 50 -13.00 1.51 3.85
N ILE A 51 -12.89 2.17 5.01
CA ILE A 51 -11.64 2.24 5.80
C ILE A 51 -11.10 0.83 6.08
N VAL A 52 -11.96 -0.08 6.54
CA VAL A 52 -11.57 -1.47 6.83
C VAL A 52 -11.12 -2.20 5.56
N VAL A 53 -11.79 -1.97 4.43
CA VAL A 53 -11.41 -2.57 3.14
C VAL A 53 -10.06 -2.04 2.66
N TYR A 54 -9.87 -0.72 2.67
CA TYR A 54 -8.63 -0.08 2.22
C TYR A 54 -7.44 -0.42 3.11
N ASP A 55 -7.62 -0.56 4.42
CA ASP A 55 -6.57 -1.02 5.35
C ASP A 55 -6.11 -2.44 5.01
N LYS A 56 -7.05 -3.37 4.78
CA LYS A 56 -6.72 -4.74 4.36
C LYS A 56 -5.99 -4.78 3.01
N LEU A 57 -6.42 -3.96 2.05
CA LEU A 57 -5.75 -3.84 0.76
C LEU A 57 -4.32 -3.29 0.95
N LEU A 58 -4.16 -2.23 1.74
CA LEU A 58 -2.87 -1.62 2.02
C LEU A 58 -1.90 -2.65 2.62
N TYR A 59 -2.34 -3.42 3.61
CA TYR A 59 -1.55 -4.50 4.21
C TYR A 59 -1.07 -5.53 3.15
N MET A 60 -1.96 -5.94 2.25
CA MET A 60 -1.57 -6.87 1.18
C MET A 60 -0.52 -6.28 0.24
N PHE A 61 -0.65 -5.01 -0.13
CA PHE A 61 0.32 -4.32 -1.00
C PHE A 61 1.65 -4.02 -0.31
N GLU A 62 1.65 -3.73 1.00
CA GLU A 62 2.88 -3.63 1.80
C GLU A 62 3.65 -4.95 1.84
N LYS A 63 2.92 -6.05 2.05
CA LYS A 63 3.51 -7.40 2.03
C LYS A 63 4.07 -7.75 0.64
N ALA A 64 3.33 -7.44 -0.42
CA ALA A 64 3.77 -7.69 -1.79
C ALA A 64 5.00 -6.84 -2.17
N GLU A 65 5.05 -5.56 -1.76
CA GLU A 65 6.19 -4.68 -2.01
C GLU A 65 7.46 -5.23 -1.35
N LYS A 66 7.36 -5.64 -0.08
CA LYS A 66 8.46 -6.25 0.67
C LYS A 66 8.97 -7.52 0.01
N GLN A 67 8.08 -8.43 -0.39
CA GLN A 67 8.44 -9.66 -1.09
C GLN A 67 9.14 -9.38 -2.43
N SER A 68 8.65 -8.41 -3.20
CA SER A 68 9.27 -8.00 -4.46
C SER A 68 10.67 -7.41 -4.24
N GLN A 69 10.88 -6.68 -3.15
CA GLN A 69 12.18 -6.13 -2.77
C GLN A 69 13.17 -7.22 -2.35
N GLU A 70 12.73 -8.19 -1.55
CA GLU A 70 13.54 -9.34 -1.12
C GLU A 70 13.99 -10.19 -2.32
N LEU A 71 13.10 -10.47 -3.28
CA LEU A 71 13.45 -11.21 -4.50
C LEU A 71 14.52 -10.49 -5.34
N LYS A 72 14.46 -9.16 -5.45
CA LYS A 72 15.50 -8.36 -6.12
C LYS A 72 16.86 -8.49 -5.43
N VAL A 73 16.88 -8.54 -4.10
CA VAL A 73 18.12 -8.73 -3.33
C VAL A 73 18.70 -10.13 -3.59
N VAL A 74 17.87 -11.18 -3.57
CA VAL A 74 18.29 -12.56 -3.86
C VAL A 74 18.84 -12.71 -5.27
N SER A 75 18.24 -12.06 -6.28
CA SER A 75 18.77 -12.08 -7.65
C SER A 75 20.12 -11.37 -7.78
N ASN A 76 20.37 -10.32 -7.00
CA ASN A 76 21.62 -9.57 -7.04
C ASN A 76 22.79 -10.30 -6.35
N ILE A 77 22.52 -11.07 -5.28
CA ILE A 77 23.56 -11.86 -4.58
C ILE A 77 24.11 -12.97 -5.50
N ASN A 78 23.28 -13.57 -6.36
CA ASN A 78 23.71 -14.62 -7.29
C ASN A 78 24.59 -14.14 -8.48
N LEU A 79 24.67 -12.83 -8.72
CA LEU A 79 25.50 -12.26 -9.79
C LEU A 79 26.85 -11.75 -9.28
N ALA A 80 26.92 -11.30 -8.02
CA ALA A 80 28.16 -10.81 -7.43
C ALA A 80 29.15 -11.94 -7.06
N ASP A 81 28.67 -13.17 -6.87
CA ASP A 81 29.49 -14.30 -6.41
C ASP A 81 30.12 -15.15 -7.55
N ARG A 82 30.04 -14.67 -8.81
CA ARG A 82 30.53 -15.40 -10.00
C ARG A 82 31.68 -14.74 -10.78
N GLY A 83 32.25 -13.65 -10.27
CA GLY A 83 33.59 -13.18 -10.67
C GLY A 83 34.39 -12.99 -9.38
N GLU A 84 35.55 -13.58 -9.16
CA GLU A 84 36.66 -13.85 -10.06
C GLU A 84 37.35 -15.15 -9.64
N ALA A 85 37.55 -16.10 -10.56
CA ALA A 85 38.64 -17.06 -10.41
C ALA A 85 39.88 -16.41 -11.03
N PRO A 86 41.00 -16.22 -10.28
CA PRO A 86 42.23 -15.75 -10.88
C PRO A 86 42.71 -16.83 -11.85
N SER A 87 42.68 -16.51 -13.15
CA SER A 87 43.33 -17.31 -14.17
C SER A 87 44.85 -17.23 -13.94
N LYS A 88 45.50 -18.40 -14.02
CA LYS A 88 46.92 -18.65 -13.70
C LYS A 88 47.90 -17.75 -14.43
#